data_AF-A0A2E8M0R6-F1
#
_entry.id   AF-A0A2E8M0R6-F1
#
_cell.length_a   1.000
_cell.length_b   1.000
_cell.length_c   1.000
_cell.angle_alpha   90.00
_cell.angle_beta   90.00
_cell.angle_gamma   90.00
#
_symmetry.space_group_name_H-M   'P 1'
#
loop_
_entity.id
_entity.type
_entity.pdbx_description
1 polymer ?
#
loop_
_entity_poly.entity_id
_entity_poly.type
_entity_poly.pdbx_seq_one_letter_code
_entity_poly.pdbx_strand_id
1 'polypeptide(L)'
;KRNKGVVFPGQKRFILLIDIKDDGDEAYPALDRLLTSYGSLFTAVLNGKHRPGPITAILSGARPRALVEKDHTRYCALDGRPGDLGGKAAPDLIPLISDKWSNHFKWRGRGPFPPEERQRLEEFVKRTQKQGRILRFWAVPDRMESWKALYESGVDLINTDKLEELALFLRSNE
;
A
#
# COMPACT_ATOMS: atom_id res chain seq x y z
N LYS A 1 0.14 25.62 8.31
CA LYS A 1 0.65 24.73 7.24
C LYS A 1 -0.07 25.06 5.92
N ARG A 2 0.65 25.24 4.80
CA ARG A 2 0.12 25.71 3.48
C ARG A 2 -1.04 24.87 2.92
N ASN A 3 -1.00 23.56 3.13
CA ASN A 3 -1.97 22.61 2.58
C ASN A 3 -2.86 21.95 3.66
N LYS A 4 -3.18 22.65 4.76
CA LYS A 4 -4.03 22.13 5.87
C LYS A 4 -3.62 20.76 6.44
N GLY A 5 -2.35 20.37 6.30
CA GLY A 5 -1.84 19.10 6.83
C GLY A 5 -1.82 17.92 5.84
N VAL A 6 -2.10 18.14 4.55
CA VAL A 6 -1.83 17.16 3.48
C VAL A 6 -0.61 17.57 2.63
N VAL A 7 0.06 16.60 2.00
CA VAL A 7 1.25 16.89 1.16
C VAL A 7 0.83 17.54 -0.16
N PHE A 8 -0.10 16.90 -0.89
CA PHE A 8 -0.65 17.43 -2.13
C PHE A 8 -2.11 17.88 -1.92
N PRO A 9 -2.50 19.08 -2.40
CA PRO A 9 -3.89 19.52 -2.36
C PRO A 9 -4.82 18.51 -3.06
N GLY A 10 -6.00 18.25 -2.48
CA GLY A 10 -6.98 17.31 -3.04
C GLY A 10 -6.65 15.83 -2.86
N GLN A 11 -5.41 15.48 -2.50
CA GLN A 11 -5.01 14.11 -2.27
C GLN A 11 -5.27 13.68 -0.83
N LYS A 12 -5.89 12.49 -0.68
CA LYS A 12 -6.25 11.96 0.63
C LYS A 12 -5.04 11.43 1.41
N ARG A 13 -3.98 10.99 0.73
CA ARG A 13 -2.88 10.22 1.32
C ARG A 13 -1.55 10.51 0.62
N PHE A 14 -0.47 10.55 1.40
CA PHE A 14 0.90 10.45 0.88
C PHE A 14 1.58 9.29 1.61
N ILE A 15 2.05 8.30 0.85
CA ILE A 15 2.64 7.08 1.38
C ILE A 15 4.14 7.11 1.11
N LEU A 16 4.94 6.98 2.16
CA LEU A 16 6.36 6.66 2.04
C LEU A 16 6.50 5.14 2.21
N LEU A 17 6.66 4.43 1.11
CA LEU A 17 6.90 2.98 1.14
C LEU A 17 8.40 2.72 1.35
N ILE A 18 8.77 2.10 2.46
CA ILE A 18 10.16 1.85 2.86
C ILE A 18 10.41 0.34 2.72
N ASP A 19 11.23 -0.04 1.75
CA ASP A 19 11.52 -1.44 1.48
C ASP A 19 12.78 -1.89 2.23
N ILE A 20 12.62 -2.74 3.24
CA ILE A 20 13.75 -3.30 4.00
C ILE A 20 14.28 -4.52 3.23
N LYS A 21 15.53 -4.42 2.78
CA LYS A 21 16.16 -5.41 1.90
C LYS A 21 16.84 -6.57 2.62
N ASP A 22 17.09 -6.44 3.91
CA ASP A 22 17.86 -7.40 4.71
C ASP A 22 17.13 -7.72 6.02
N ASP A 23 17.79 -7.77 7.17
CA ASP A 23 17.14 -8.07 8.45
C ASP A 23 16.22 -6.94 8.94
N GLY A 24 14.92 -7.22 9.00
CA GLY A 24 13.91 -6.31 9.51
C GLY A 24 14.02 -6.02 11.00
N ASP A 25 14.35 -7.03 11.80
CA ASP A 25 14.39 -6.93 13.26
C ASP A 25 15.61 -6.10 13.69
N GLU A 26 16.72 -6.17 12.96
CA GLU A 26 17.89 -5.30 13.15
C GLU A 26 17.65 -3.88 12.61
N ALA A 27 16.99 -3.74 11.46
CA ALA A 27 16.75 -2.43 10.84
C ALA A 27 15.72 -1.59 11.61
N TYR A 28 14.70 -2.22 12.20
CA TYR A 28 13.57 -1.51 12.80
C TYR A 28 13.97 -0.51 13.90
N PRO A 29 14.80 -0.87 14.91
CA PRO A 29 15.16 0.07 15.96
C PRO A 29 15.88 1.33 15.43
N ALA A 30 16.69 1.19 14.37
CA ALA A 30 17.34 2.33 13.74
C ALA A 30 16.34 3.19 12.95
N LEU A 31 15.45 2.55 12.21
CA LEU A 31 14.42 3.23 11.43
C LEU A 31 13.40 3.96 12.33
N ASP A 32 12.98 3.34 13.43
CA ASP A 32 12.05 3.95 14.38
C ASP A 32 12.62 5.22 15.03
N ARG A 33 13.89 5.19 15.46
CA ARG A 33 14.60 6.39 15.95
C ARG A 33 14.62 7.51 14.89
N LEU A 34 14.88 7.14 13.64
CA LEU A 34 14.89 8.09 12.54
C LEU A 34 13.51 8.70 12.31
N LEU A 35 12.46 7.88 12.17
CA LEU A 35 11.09 8.37 11.96
C LEU A 35 10.59 9.22 13.12
N THR A 36 10.93 8.85 14.36
CA THR A 36 10.61 9.62 15.57
C THR A 36 11.24 11.01 15.54
N SER A 37 12.48 11.15 15.05
CA SER A 37 13.14 12.47 14.90
C SER A 37 12.39 13.42 13.95
N TYR A 38 11.63 12.86 13.02
CA TYR A 38 10.73 13.58 12.10
C TYR A 38 9.25 13.47 12.49
N GLY A 39 8.96 13.24 13.78
CA GLY A 39 7.65 12.81 14.24
C GLY A 39 6.48 13.74 13.91
N SER A 40 6.71 15.00 13.53
CA SER A 40 5.64 15.91 13.08
C SER A 40 5.16 15.68 11.63
N LEU A 41 5.90 14.89 10.85
CA LEU A 41 5.60 14.55 9.46
C LEU A 41 4.78 13.26 9.30
N PHE A 42 4.88 12.34 10.25
CA PHE A 42 4.33 11.00 10.09
C PHE A 42 3.02 10.77 10.85
N THR A 43 2.10 10.05 10.20
CA THR A 43 1.04 9.29 10.89
C THR A 43 1.71 8.35 11.89
N ALA A 44 1.19 8.30 13.10
CA ALA A 44 1.77 7.52 14.18
C ALA A 44 0.69 6.85 15.02
N VAL A 45 1.10 5.88 15.81
CA VAL A 45 0.36 5.42 16.99
C VAL A 45 1.18 5.85 18.19
N LEU A 46 0.59 6.59 19.13
CA LEU A 46 1.25 7.04 20.35
C LEU A 46 0.51 6.48 21.55
N ASN A 47 1.18 5.69 22.38
CA ASN A 47 0.56 4.97 23.50
C ASN A 47 -0.72 4.23 23.08
N GLY A 48 -0.67 3.54 21.94
CA GLY A 48 -1.80 2.79 21.38
C GLY A 48 -2.89 3.64 20.70
N LYS A 49 -2.73 4.96 20.61
CA LYS A 49 -3.72 5.85 19.98
C LYS A 49 -3.26 6.35 18.62
N HIS A 50 -4.09 6.17 17.61
CA HIS A 50 -3.82 6.65 16.25
C HIS A 50 -3.77 8.18 16.20
N ARG A 51 -2.72 8.72 15.59
CA ARG A 51 -2.46 10.14 15.38
C ARG A 51 -2.16 10.39 13.89
N PRO A 52 -3.11 10.96 13.13
CA PRO A 52 -2.92 11.25 11.72
C PRO A 52 -1.75 12.22 11.47
N GLY A 53 -1.01 11.99 10.38
CA GLY A 53 0.02 12.88 9.88
C GLY A 53 -0.03 13.02 8.36
N PRO A 54 0.73 13.98 7.78
CA PRO A 54 0.73 14.21 6.34
C PRO A 54 1.29 13.04 5.54
N ILE A 55 2.19 12.25 6.12
CA ILE A 55 2.87 11.11 5.48
C ILE A 55 2.58 9.84 6.27
N THR A 56 2.22 8.75 5.61
CA THR A 56 2.16 7.42 6.24
C THR A 56 3.36 6.60 5.78
N ALA A 57 4.30 6.34 6.70
CA ALA A 57 5.41 5.42 6.44
C ALA A 57 4.92 3.97 6.51
N ILE A 58 5.15 3.19 5.46
CA ILE A 58 4.75 1.78 5.38
C ILE A 58 5.99 0.94 5.10
N LEU A 59 6.29 -0.02 5.98
CA LEU A 59 7.42 -0.93 5.84
C LEU A 59 7.04 -2.09 4.92
N SER A 60 7.84 -2.33 3.88
CA SER A 60 7.76 -3.48 2.97
C SER A 60 9.05 -4.32 3.03
N GLY A 61 9.13 -5.38 2.22
CA GLY A 61 10.26 -6.31 2.23
C GLY A 61 10.28 -7.17 3.50
N ALA A 62 11.43 -7.22 4.17
CA ALA A 62 11.63 -7.91 5.44
C ALA A 62 10.97 -7.13 6.60
N ARG A 63 9.67 -7.34 6.76
CA ARG A 63 8.83 -6.62 7.72
C ARG A 63 8.97 -7.22 9.12
N PRO A 64 9.42 -6.45 10.12
CA PRO A 64 9.61 -6.89 11.51
C PRO A 64 8.28 -6.89 12.26
N ARG A 65 7.34 -7.72 11.81
CA ARG A 65 5.93 -7.66 12.22
C ARG A 65 5.75 -7.75 13.73
N ALA A 66 6.45 -8.69 14.37
CA ALA A 66 6.32 -8.92 15.81
C ALA A 66 6.80 -7.72 16.64
N LEU A 67 7.83 -7.00 16.16
CA LEU A 67 8.31 -5.78 16.83
C LEU A 67 7.31 -4.64 16.64
N VAL A 68 6.87 -4.38 15.41
CA VAL A 68 5.93 -3.29 15.10
C VAL A 68 4.56 -3.50 15.76
N GLU A 69 4.10 -4.74 15.89
CA GLU A 69 2.84 -5.08 16.58
C GLU A 69 2.89 -4.81 18.09
N LYS A 70 4.05 -5.01 18.72
CA LYS A 70 4.25 -4.75 20.16
C LYS A 70 4.56 -3.29 20.46
N ASP A 71 4.91 -2.52 19.44
CA ASP A 71 5.25 -1.12 19.58
C ASP A 71 4.01 -0.24 19.69
N HIS A 72 3.71 0.18 20.92
CA HIS A 72 2.60 1.09 21.21
C HIS A 72 2.91 2.55 20.85
N THR A 73 4.15 2.89 20.51
CA THR A 73 4.58 4.23 20.10
C THR A 73 5.41 4.13 18.82
N ARG A 74 4.73 3.97 17.68
CA ARG A 74 5.34 3.75 16.35
C ARG A 74 4.97 4.84 15.36
N TYR A 75 5.91 5.20 14.49
CA TYR A 75 5.72 6.17 13.40
C TYR A 75 5.63 5.52 12.02
N CYS A 76 5.38 4.20 11.98
CA CYS A 76 5.22 3.43 10.76
C CYS A 76 4.05 2.45 10.85
N ALA A 77 3.69 1.89 9.70
CA ALA A 77 2.77 0.78 9.53
C ALA A 77 3.41 -0.30 8.63
N LEU A 78 2.71 -1.39 8.35
CA LEU A 78 3.21 -2.54 7.59
C LEU A 78 2.49 -2.71 6.26
N ASP A 79 3.25 -3.09 5.23
CA ASP A 79 2.72 -3.65 3.99
C ASP A 79 2.34 -5.11 4.21
N GLY A 80 1.05 -5.40 4.30
CA GLY A 80 0.50 -6.73 4.54
C GLY A 80 0.49 -7.63 3.32
N ARG A 81 -0.01 -8.85 3.51
CA ARG A 81 -0.22 -9.85 2.46
C ARG A 81 -1.70 -10.24 2.39
N PRO A 82 -2.16 -10.85 1.28
CA PRO A 82 -3.53 -11.37 1.14
C PRO A 82 -4.06 -12.15 2.35
N GLY A 83 -3.21 -12.92 3.04
CA GLY A 83 -3.58 -13.66 4.26
C GLY A 83 -4.00 -12.78 5.44
N ASP A 84 -3.64 -11.49 5.45
CA ASP A 84 -4.07 -10.54 6.48
C ASP A 84 -5.54 -10.11 6.32
N LEU A 85 -6.13 -10.32 5.13
CA LEU A 85 -7.52 -9.99 4.87
C LEU A 85 -8.46 -10.93 5.66
N GLY A 86 -9.08 -10.39 6.71
CA GLY A 86 -9.98 -11.13 7.59
C GLY A 86 -9.30 -11.52 8.91
N GLY A 87 -8.04 -11.14 9.09
CA GLY A 87 -7.33 -11.25 10.36
C GLY A 87 -7.72 -10.16 11.35
N LYS A 88 -7.09 -10.20 12.53
CA LYS A 88 -7.34 -9.27 13.65
C LYS A 88 -6.53 -7.96 13.60
N ALA A 89 -5.54 -7.89 12.72
CA ALA A 89 -4.66 -6.72 12.61
C ALA A 89 -5.48 -5.49 12.23
N ALA A 90 -5.33 -4.39 12.97
CA ALA A 90 -6.04 -3.15 12.69
C ALA A 90 -5.55 -2.50 11.38
N PRO A 91 -6.41 -1.73 10.67
CA PRO A 91 -6.02 -1.04 9.43
C PRO A 91 -4.92 0.02 9.61
N ASP A 92 -4.69 0.54 10.82
CA ASP A 92 -3.59 1.48 11.11
C ASP A 92 -2.23 0.77 11.32
N LEU A 93 -2.25 -0.53 11.62
CA LEU A 93 -1.07 -1.38 11.63
C LEU A 93 -0.75 -1.90 10.23
N ILE A 94 -1.77 -2.32 9.47
CA ILE A 94 -1.62 -2.88 8.13
C ILE A 94 -2.59 -2.18 7.16
N PRO A 95 -2.29 -0.94 6.76
CA PRO A 95 -3.13 -0.14 5.88
C PRO A 95 -3.03 -0.58 4.41
N LEU A 96 -1.94 -1.23 4.01
CA LEU A 96 -1.68 -1.67 2.65
C LEU A 96 -1.68 -3.20 2.60
N ILE A 97 -2.33 -3.78 1.60
CA ILE A 97 -2.20 -5.19 1.22
C ILE A 97 -1.53 -5.21 -0.15
N SER A 98 -0.33 -5.79 -0.23
CA SER A 98 0.36 -5.97 -1.51
C SER A 98 0.75 -7.42 -1.76
N ASP A 99 0.77 -7.84 -3.02
CA ASP A 99 1.42 -9.09 -3.43
C ASP A 99 1.85 -9.08 -4.90
N LYS A 100 2.63 -10.09 -5.30
CA LYS A 100 3.01 -10.33 -6.68
C LYS A 100 1.77 -10.66 -7.50
N TRP A 101 1.58 -9.98 -8.63
CA TRP A 101 0.51 -10.30 -9.57
C TRP A 101 0.47 -11.80 -9.93
N SER A 102 1.63 -12.38 -10.25
CA SER A 102 1.72 -13.78 -10.70
C SER A 102 1.41 -14.82 -9.63
N ASN A 103 1.26 -14.44 -8.36
CA ASN A 103 0.82 -15.36 -7.31
C ASN A 103 -0.69 -15.64 -7.40
N HIS A 104 -1.45 -14.75 -8.05
CA HIS A 104 -2.92 -14.77 -8.08
C HIS A 104 -3.50 -14.91 -9.48
N PHE A 105 -2.73 -14.47 -10.49
CA PHE A 105 -3.19 -14.29 -11.87
C PHE A 105 -2.19 -14.85 -12.89
N LYS A 106 -2.71 -15.59 -13.89
CA LYS A 106 -1.90 -16.10 -15.00
C LYS A 106 -1.91 -15.13 -16.17
N TRP A 107 -2.93 -14.28 -16.29
CA TRP A 107 -3.02 -13.31 -17.37
C TRP A 107 -1.81 -12.36 -17.41
N ARG A 108 -1.28 -12.15 -18.61
CA ARG A 108 -0.06 -11.36 -18.87
C ARG A 108 -0.33 -10.07 -19.63
N GLY A 109 -1.56 -9.55 -19.56
CA GLY A 109 -1.93 -8.31 -20.24
C GLY A 109 -1.98 -8.45 -21.76
N ARG A 110 -2.40 -9.61 -22.27
CA ARG A 110 -2.61 -9.85 -23.71
C ARG A 110 -3.98 -10.47 -23.93
N GLY A 111 -4.70 -9.94 -24.91
CA GLY A 111 -6.08 -10.33 -25.17
C GLY A 111 -7.04 -9.99 -24.02
N PRO A 112 -8.28 -10.47 -24.10
CA PRO A 112 -9.28 -10.23 -23.07
C PRO A 112 -8.83 -10.72 -21.69
N PHE A 113 -9.15 -9.95 -20.64
CA PHE A 113 -8.88 -10.39 -19.27
C PHE A 113 -9.85 -11.52 -18.89
N PRO A 114 -9.39 -12.73 -18.49
CA PRO A 114 -10.26 -13.88 -18.27
C PRO A 114 -11.33 -13.61 -17.21
N PRO A 115 -12.61 -14.00 -17.43
CA PRO A 115 -13.69 -13.71 -16.50
C PRO A 115 -13.46 -14.21 -15.06
N GLU A 116 -12.90 -15.41 -14.90
CA GLU A 116 -12.58 -15.98 -13.58
C GLU A 116 -11.50 -15.18 -12.83
N GLU A 117 -10.48 -14.71 -13.55
CA GLU A 117 -9.43 -13.86 -12.97
C GLU A 117 -9.97 -12.47 -12.64
N ARG A 118 -10.87 -11.93 -13.46
CA ARG A 118 -11.56 -10.66 -13.17
C ARG A 118 -12.37 -10.76 -11.88
N GLN A 119 -13.19 -11.80 -11.74
CA GLN A 119 -13.97 -12.01 -10.52
C GLN A 119 -13.06 -12.08 -9.28
N ARG A 120 -11.94 -12.80 -9.37
CA ARG A 120 -10.96 -12.87 -8.28
C ARG A 120 -10.37 -11.50 -7.94
N LEU A 121 -10.05 -10.67 -8.93
CA LEU A 121 -9.54 -9.31 -8.71
C LEU A 121 -10.59 -8.44 -8.00
N GLU A 122 -11.84 -8.50 -8.42
CA GLU A 122 -12.95 -7.77 -7.80
C GLU A 122 -13.19 -8.22 -6.36
N GLU A 123 -13.07 -9.52 -6.06
CA GLU A 123 -13.13 -10.04 -4.69
C GLU A 123 -12.00 -9.50 -3.81
N PHE A 124 -10.77 -9.40 -4.34
CA PHE A 124 -9.65 -8.77 -3.64
C PHE A 124 -9.94 -7.31 -3.30
N VAL A 125 -10.40 -6.55 -4.29
CA VAL A 125 -10.74 -5.12 -4.12
C VAL A 125 -11.82 -4.98 -3.06
N LYS A 126 -12.93 -5.72 -3.18
CA LYS A 126 -14.07 -5.66 -2.26
C LYS A 126 -13.65 -6.02 -0.82
N ARG A 127 -12.87 -7.08 -0.63
CA ARG A 127 -12.41 -7.49 0.71
C ARG A 127 -11.47 -6.45 1.34
N THR A 128 -10.60 -5.86 0.54
CA THR A 128 -9.63 -4.86 1.00
C THR A 128 -10.33 -3.54 1.37
N GLN A 129 -11.23 -3.06 0.50
CA GLN A 129 -12.05 -1.87 0.74
C GLN A 129 -12.98 -2.04 1.95
N LYS A 130 -13.62 -3.21 2.13
CA LYS A 130 -14.46 -3.51 3.30
C LYS A 130 -13.68 -3.37 4.63
N GLN A 131 -12.37 -3.57 4.60
CA GLN A 131 -11.49 -3.42 5.78
C GLN A 131 -10.83 -2.05 5.87
N GLY A 132 -11.17 -1.10 4.98
CA GLY A 132 -10.58 0.24 4.97
C GLY A 132 -9.10 0.27 4.59
N ARG A 133 -8.63 -0.77 3.88
CA ARG A 133 -7.23 -0.92 3.46
C ARG A 133 -7.07 -0.53 2.00
N ILE A 134 -5.82 -0.40 1.58
CA ILE A 134 -5.38 -0.09 0.22
C ILE A 134 -4.88 -1.38 -0.43
N LEU A 135 -5.24 -1.61 -1.69
CA LEU A 135 -4.76 -2.76 -2.47
C LEU A 135 -3.69 -2.33 -3.49
N ARG A 136 -2.61 -3.12 -3.58
CA ARG A 136 -1.59 -2.99 -4.62
C ARG A 136 -1.19 -4.37 -5.14
N PHE A 137 -0.92 -4.48 -6.44
CA PHE A 137 -0.17 -5.61 -6.99
C PHE A 137 1.14 -5.11 -7.58
N TRP A 138 2.24 -5.81 -7.30
CA TRP A 138 3.55 -5.54 -7.89
C TRP A 138 3.92 -6.61 -8.92
N ALA A 139 4.86 -6.28 -9.81
CA ALA A 139 5.19 -7.08 -10.99
C ALA A 139 3.95 -7.42 -11.85
N VAL A 140 3.04 -6.46 -11.99
CA VAL A 140 1.95 -6.52 -12.98
C VAL A 140 2.54 -6.41 -14.39
N PRO A 141 1.91 -7.00 -15.42
CA PRO A 141 2.34 -6.77 -16.80
C PRO A 141 2.26 -5.27 -17.12
N ASP A 142 3.39 -4.62 -17.41
CA ASP A 142 3.44 -3.15 -17.44
C ASP A 142 3.01 -2.56 -18.80
N ARG A 143 1.70 -2.47 -18.98
CA ARG A 143 1.03 -2.09 -20.23
C ARG A 143 -0.41 -1.64 -20.00
N MET A 144 -0.94 -0.93 -20.99
CA MET A 144 -2.26 -0.31 -20.97
C MET A 144 -3.39 -1.28 -20.62
N GLU A 145 -3.40 -2.50 -21.16
CA GLU A 145 -4.47 -3.47 -20.88
C GLU A 145 -4.52 -3.84 -19.39
N SER A 146 -3.35 -4.01 -18.77
CA SER A 146 -3.26 -4.34 -17.34
C SER A 146 -3.56 -3.13 -16.46
N TRP A 147 -3.11 -1.94 -16.83
CA TRP A 147 -3.50 -0.71 -16.13
C TRP A 147 -5.02 -0.50 -16.18
N LYS A 148 -5.64 -0.72 -17.35
CA LYS A 148 -7.09 -0.66 -17.53
C LYS A 148 -7.81 -1.67 -16.65
N ALA A 149 -7.39 -2.94 -16.64
CA ALA A 149 -8.00 -3.95 -15.79
C ALA A 149 -7.91 -3.58 -14.29
N LEU A 150 -6.77 -3.09 -13.82
CA LEU A 150 -6.59 -2.67 -12.42
C LEU A 150 -7.42 -1.43 -12.08
N TYR A 151 -7.45 -0.44 -12.97
CA TYR A 151 -8.21 0.79 -12.82
C TYR A 151 -9.73 0.53 -12.78
N GLU A 152 -10.25 -0.20 -13.77
CA GLU A 152 -11.69 -0.54 -13.85
C GLU A 152 -12.17 -1.39 -12.67
N SER A 153 -11.32 -2.29 -12.17
CA SER A 153 -11.65 -3.09 -10.99
C SER A 153 -11.53 -2.31 -9.67
N GLY A 154 -11.00 -1.09 -9.67
CA GLY A 154 -10.89 -0.24 -8.48
C GLY A 154 -9.72 -0.58 -7.56
N VAL A 155 -8.60 -1.07 -8.11
CA VAL A 155 -7.35 -1.26 -7.35
C VAL A 155 -6.76 0.11 -7.00
N ASP A 156 -6.42 0.33 -5.73
CA ASP A 156 -6.01 1.64 -5.24
C ASP A 156 -4.66 2.13 -5.77
N LEU A 157 -3.68 1.21 -5.95
CA LEU A 157 -2.33 1.54 -6.39
C LEU A 157 -1.92 0.67 -7.59
N ILE A 158 -1.65 1.31 -8.73
CA ILE A 158 -1.12 0.67 -9.94
C ILE A 158 0.41 0.80 -9.96
N ASN A 159 1.11 -0.32 -9.96
CA ASN A 159 2.56 -0.35 -10.12
C ASN A 159 2.94 -0.23 -11.60
N THR A 160 3.87 0.66 -11.94
CA THR A 160 4.39 0.82 -13.31
C THR A 160 5.83 1.34 -13.27
N ASP A 161 6.62 0.99 -14.27
CA ASP A 161 7.91 1.63 -14.58
C ASP A 161 7.76 2.71 -15.67
N LYS A 162 6.55 2.85 -16.26
CA LYS A 162 6.21 3.77 -17.36
C LYS A 162 5.31 4.91 -16.88
N LEU A 163 5.84 5.72 -15.96
CA LEU A 163 5.06 6.76 -15.28
C LEU A 163 4.38 7.75 -16.23
N GLU A 164 5.05 8.16 -17.31
CA GLU A 164 4.47 9.10 -18.28
C GLU A 164 3.28 8.51 -19.04
N GLU A 165 3.41 7.26 -19.51
CA GLU A 165 2.35 6.54 -20.21
C GLU A 165 1.16 6.27 -19.29
N LEU A 166 1.40 5.80 -18.06
CA LEU A 166 0.32 5.60 -17.08
C LEU A 166 -0.37 6.94 -16.77
N ALA A 167 0.38 8.03 -16.64
CA ALA A 167 -0.19 9.34 -16.35
C ALA A 167 -1.07 9.85 -17.51
N LEU A 168 -0.69 9.60 -18.76
CA LEU A 168 -1.53 9.88 -19.93
C LEU A 168 -2.79 9.03 -19.91
N PHE A 169 -2.66 7.72 -19.65
CA PHE A 169 -3.79 6.80 -19.53
C PHE A 169 -4.78 7.25 -18.45
N LEU A 170 -4.31 7.60 -17.25
CA LEU A 170 -5.22 8.00 -16.16
C LEU A 170 -5.97 9.29 -16.50
N ARG A 171 -5.28 10.31 -17.02
CA ARG A 171 -5.93 11.58 -17.42
C ARG A 171 -6.94 11.45 -18.56
N SER A 172 -6.81 10.44 -19.41
CA SER A 172 -7.79 10.17 -20.47
C SER A 172 -8.99 9.36 -20.01
N ASN A 173 -8.97 8.85 -18.77
CA ASN A 173 -10.02 8.01 -18.17
C ASN A 173 -10.60 8.63 -16.88
N GLU A 174 -10.28 9.89 -16.58
CA GLU A 174 -11.00 10.75 -15.64
C GLU A 174 -12.22 11.37 -16.31
#